data_AF-A0A8J6Q6T5-F1
#
_entry.id   AF-A0A8J6Q6T5-F1
#
_cell.length_a   1.000
_cell.length_b   1.000
_cell.length_c   1.000
_cell.angle_alpha   90.00
_cell.angle_beta   90.00
_cell.angle_gamma   90.00
#
_symmetry.space_group_name_H-M   'P 1'
#
loop_
_entity.id
_entity.type
_entity.pdbx_description
1 polymer ?
#
loop_
_entity_poly.entity_id
_entity_poly.type
_entity_poly.pdbx_seq_one_letter_code
_entity_poly.pdbx_strand_id
1 'polypeptide(L)'
;MYKLNNILLSTYGIIPSRVPGEGIAVKGIFDLPKRIGDTRHDWAEESGVEPYVDADEIFLGARQLLFQGFIIGDVATIKANLTSLNSDIEAYTDLVPFETPYGNACVKVKKITPKFYRGGAIIQIELVEPQVGASCGVSVPPTIYYSAEYSEDADKNNCQEGYHGSTETFTAEAGKFNSTVSQNAADLLAVQWVRENKQNYANATGSCIVNPPVYYNVKLTGNLQKDDCGSGLSGSTVEYVVDAFKYSSLISQEDADAQAQAEIDSNLTQAYANENGTCAALFYNPRIGRILYKNDCSTGFEGSQEVYIVEAGVYSSNISQEDADAQAYADLDANAQNYANENGTCSFIGTSTVTKDFIRSLPRGVYEGVWTIGNEVKRDSIFSFIAYGVDVRYFAQEGDTGADVVQALITAINSKTKSFWNSDNQYPTYSNYDKPYASVYGSDPLKISVKVGGTSSLTLVVNNDV
;
A
#
# COMPACT_ATOMS: atom_id res chain seq x y z
N MET A 1 -67.32 -2.95 -51.28
CA MET A 1 -67.89 -2.09 -50.22
C MET A 1 -67.48 -0.64 -50.50
N TYR A 2 -68.25 0.37 -50.09
CA TYR A 2 -67.91 1.78 -50.35
C TYR A 2 -67.66 2.51 -49.02
N LYS A 3 -66.47 3.13 -48.89
CA LYS A 3 -66.10 3.93 -47.72
C LYS A 3 -65.65 5.32 -48.13
N LEU A 4 -65.93 6.29 -47.28
CA LEU A 4 -65.41 7.65 -47.38
C LEU A 4 -64.70 7.97 -46.06
N ASN A 5 -63.42 8.34 -46.13
CA ASN A 5 -62.56 8.56 -44.98
C ASN A 5 -62.60 7.41 -43.95
N ASN A 6 -62.43 6.16 -44.42
CA ASN A 6 -62.58 4.92 -43.65
C ASN A 6 -63.97 4.64 -43.05
N ILE A 7 -64.95 5.51 -43.22
CA ILE A 7 -66.33 5.30 -42.74
C ILE A 7 -67.16 4.66 -43.85
N LEU A 8 -67.87 3.59 -43.51
CA LEU A 8 -68.77 2.92 -44.45
C LEU A 8 -69.95 3.82 -44.81
N LEU A 9 -70.25 3.97 -46.10
CA LEU A 9 -71.43 4.73 -46.52
C LEU A 9 -72.74 4.11 -46.02
N SER A 10 -72.76 2.79 -45.77
CA SER A 10 -73.88 2.10 -45.15
C SER A 10 -74.15 2.52 -43.70
N THR A 11 -73.17 3.12 -43.01
CA THR A 11 -73.38 3.72 -41.66
C THR A 11 -74.44 4.81 -41.69
N TYR A 12 -74.55 5.54 -42.81
CA TYR A 12 -75.59 6.56 -43.02
C TYR A 12 -76.86 5.98 -43.68
N GLY A 13 -77.02 4.65 -43.71
CA GLY A 13 -78.14 3.97 -44.36
C GLY A 13 -78.09 4.02 -45.89
N ILE A 14 -76.95 4.37 -46.50
CA ILE A 14 -76.81 4.45 -47.95
C ILE A 14 -76.50 3.07 -48.52
N ILE A 15 -77.36 2.63 -49.43
CA ILE A 15 -77.19 1.40 -50.20
C ILE A 15 -76.74 1.78 -51.61
N PRO A 16 -75.60 1.28 -52.12
CA PRO A 16 -75.11 1.63 -53.45
C PRO A 16 -76.11 1.26 -54.55
N SER A 17 -76.29 2.15 -55.52
CA SER A 17 -77.16 1.92 -56.68
C SER A 17 -76.53 2.43 -57.96
N ARG A 18 -76.85 1.78 -59.08
CA ARG A 18 -76.24 2.06 -60.38
C ARG A 18 -76.48 3.50 -60.80
N VAL A 19 -75.41 4.21 -61.13
CA VAL A 19 -75.51 5.55 -61.72
C VAL A 19 -76.17 5.41 -63.11
N PRO A 20 -77.11 6.30 -63.51
CA PRO A 20 -77.73 6.23 -64.83
C PRO A 20 -76.67 6.26 -65.95
N GLY A 21 -76.76 5.28 -66.85
CA GLY A 21 -75.78 5.10 -67.95
C GLY A 21 -74.54 4.29 -67.58
N GLU A 22 -74.37 3.90 -66.31
CA GLU A 22 -73.26 3.09 -65.84
C GLU A 22 -73.73 1.72 -65.32
N GLY A 23 -72.84 0.71 -65.38
CA GLY A 23 -73.10 -0.61 -64.79
C GLY A 23 -72.90 -0.68 -63.26
N ILE A 24 -72.35 0.39 -62.66
CA ILE A 24 -71.83 0.41 -61.28
C ILE A 24 -72.32 1.64 -60.51
N ALA A 25 -72.11 1.64 -59.18
CA ALA A 25 -72.57 2.72 -58.30
C ALA A 25 -71.66 3.97 -58.29
N VAL A 26 -70.57 3.95 -59.07
CA VAL A 26 -69.64 5.08 -59.21
C VAL A 26 -69.38 5.32 -60.68
N LYS A 27 -69.66 6.53 -61.16
CA LYS A 27 -69.24 6.99 -62.48
C LYS A 27 -67.86 7.64 -62.40
N GLY A 28 -67.05 7.47 -63.43
CA GLY A 28 -65.75 8.11 -63.57
C GLY A 28 -64.56 7.36 -62.98
N ILE A 29 -64.79 6.27 -62.22
CA ILE A 29 -63.69 5.55 -61.55
C ILE A 29 -62.71 4.88 -62.52
N PHE A 30 -63.16 4.60 -63.75
CA PHE A 30 -62.34 4.07 -64.84
C PHE A 30 -62.00 5.11 -65.91
N ASP A 31 -62.47 6.36 -65.76
CA ASP A 31 -62.18 7.41 -66.72
C ASP A 31 -60.69 7.78 -66.62
N LEU A 32 -60.04 7.85 -67.78
CA LEU A 32 -58.66 8.33 -67.86
C LEU A 32 -58.61 9.84 -67.57
N PRO A 33 -57.71 10.30 -66.71
CA PRO A 33 -57.58 11.71 -66.41
C PRO A 33 -57.15 12.49 -67.65
N LYS A 34 -57.63 13.72 -67.78
CA LYS A 34 -57.18 14.61 -68.85
C LYS A 34 -55.72 14.98 -68.60
N ARG A 35 -54.87 15.01 -69.64
CA ARG A 35 -53.56 15.66 -69.52
C ARG A 35 -53.69 17.17 -69.34
N ILE A 36 -52.90 17.72 -68.44
CA ILE A 36 -52.79 19.15 -68.16
C ILE A 36 -51.34 19.59 -68.34
N GLY A 37 -51.10 20.90 -68.32
CA GLY A 37 -49.78 21.45 -68.62
C GLY A 37 -49.45 21.40 -70.10
N ASP A 38 -48.18 21.60 -70.42
CA ASP A 38 -47.70 21.48 -71.79
C ASP A 38 -47.72 19.99 -72.18
N THR A 39 -48.35 19.70 -73.31
CA THR A 39 -48.50 18.31 -73.81
C THR A 39 -47.74 18.08 -75.11
N ARG A 40 -47.21 19.15 -75.68
CA ARG A 40 -46.38 19.15 -76.90
C ARG A 40 -45.57 20.43 -77.01
N HIS A 41 -44.45 20.36 -77.70
CA HIS A 41 -43.70 21.51 -78.20
C HIS A 41 -43.96 21.72 -79.70
N ASP A 42 -44.04 22.98 -80.14
CA ASP A 42 -44.14 23.35 -81.55
C ASP A 42 -42.87 24.10 -81.94
N TRP A 43 -42.01 23.48 -82.74
CA TRP A 43 -40.70 24.01 -83.09
C TRP A 43 -40.86 25.08 -84.17
N ALA A 44 -40.59 26.35 -83.84
CA ALA A 44 -40.87 27.48 -84.74
C ALA A 44 -40.19 27.42 -86.12
N GLU A 45 -39.09 26.67 -86.25
CA GLU A 45 -38.29 26.56 -87.47
C GLU A 45 -38.43 25.19 -88.17
N GLU A 46 -39.26 24.29 -87.65
CA GLU A 46 -39.49 22.95 -88.21
C GLU A 46 -40.99 22.68 -88.38
N SER A 47 -41.38 21.98 -89.45
CA SER A 47 -42.77 21.49 -89.58
C SER A 47 -42.98 20.23 -88.74
N GLY A 48 -42.84 20.35 -87.41
CA GLY A 48 -42.84 19.23 -86.48
C GLY A 48 -43.41 19.59 -85.11
N VAL A 49 -44.35 18.78 -84.63
CA VAL A 49 -44.92 18.86 -83.28
C VAL A 49 -44.42 17.67 -82.48
N GLU A 50 -43.71 17.92 -81.38
CA GLU A 50 -43.15 16.89 -80.52
C GLU A 50 -44.02 16.69 -79.27
N PRO A 51 -44.57 15.49 -79.02
CA PRO A 51 -45.36 15.22 -77.83
C PRO A 51 -44.46 14.99 -76.61
N TYR A 52 -44.78 15.61 -75.47
CA TYR A 52 -44.12 15.32 -74.20
C TYR A 52 -44.61 13.97 -73.65
N VAL A 53 -43.75 12.96 -73.68
CA VAL A 53 -44.09 11.57 -73.29
C VAL A 53 -43.29 11.06 -72.09
N ASP A 54 -42.31 11.82 -71.62
CA ASP A 54 -41.50 11.45 -70.47
C ASP A 54 -42.32 11.49 -69.18
N ALA A 55 -42.09 10.50 -68.31
CA ALA A 55 -42.96 10.21 -67.16
C ALA A 55 -43.07 11.38 -66.16
N ASP A 56 -42.01 12.18 -66.05
CA ASP A 56 -41.91 13.40 -65.25
C ASP A 56 -42.59 14.63 -65.87
N GLU A 57 -42.96 14.57 -67.16
CA GLU A 57 -43.71 15.60 -67.88
C GLU A 57 -45.21 15.25 -68.05
N ILE A 58 -45.63 14.06 -67.57
CA ILE A 58 -47.03 13.63 -67.61
C ILE A 58 -47.79 14.21 -66.40
N PHE A 59 -48.35 15.40 -66.56
CA PHE A 59 -49.26 15.96 -65.57
C PHE A 59 -50.71 15.55 -65.85
N LEU A 60 -51.33 14.88 -64.88
CA LEU A 60 -52.73 14.46 -64.93
C LEU A 60 -53.62 15.47 -64.19
N GLY A 61 -54.70 15.87 -64.85
CA GLY A 61 -55.69 16.77 -64.29
C GLY A 61 -56.64 16.08 -63.32
N ALA A 62 -57.47 16.89 -62.68
CA ALA A 62 -58.50 16.41 -61.77
C ALA A 62 -59.52 15.51 -62.50
N ARG A 63 -59.95 14.45 -61.81
CA ARG A 63 -61.00 13.53 -62.25
C ARG A 63 -62.27 13.73 -61.44
N GLN A 64 -63.41 13.81 -62.11
CA GLN A 64 -64.71 13.88 -61.46
C GLN A 64 -65.26 12.47 -61.24
N LEU A 65 -65.71 12.20 -60.03
CA LEU A 65 -66.36 10.96 -59.66
C LEU A 65 -67.78 11.26 -59.17
N LEU A 66 -68.73 10.40 -59.51
CA LEU A 66 -70.11 10.50 -59.02
C LEU A 66 -70.51 9.17 -58.41
N PHE A 67 -70.67 9.14 -57.09
CA PHE A 67 -71.26 8.00 -56.41
C PHE A 67 -72.78 8.17 -56.33
N GLN A 68 -73.53 7.09 -56.54
CA GLN A 68 -74.97 7.04 -56.33
C GLN A 68 -75.37 5.92 -55.35
N GLY A 69 -76.26 6.26 -54.44
CA GLY A 69 -76.93 5.30 -53.57
C GLY A 69 -78.39 5.65 -53.37
N PHE A 70 -79.11 4.80 -52.66
CA PHE A 70 -80.43 5.10 -52.13
C PHE A 70 -80.47 4.88 -50.63
N ILE A 71 -81.33 5.63 -49.95
CA ILE A 71 -81.68 5.43 -48.55
C ILE A 71 -83.16 5.07 -48.53
N ILE A 72 -83.51 3.96 -47.87
CA ILE A 72 -84.90 3.56 -47.62
C ILE A 72 -85.31 4.13 -46.26
N GLY A 73 -86.48 4.75 -46.17
CA GLY A 73 -87.00 5.24 -44.90
C GLY A 73 -88.03 6.36 -45.05
N ASP A 74 -88.49 6.88 -43.92
CA ASP A 74 -89.25 8.12 -43.88
C ASP A 74 -88.35 9.35 -44.09
N VAL A 75 -88.97 10.49 -44.42
CA VAL A 75 -88.22 11.73 -44.73
C VAL A 75 -87.43 12.23 -43.52
N ALA A 76 -87.88 11.98 -42.29
CA ALA A 76 -87.21 12.43 -41.08
C ALA A 76 -85.89 11.68 -40.84
N THR A 77 -85.94 10.35 -40.95
CA THR A 77 -84.78 9.47 -40.81
C THR A 77 -83.75 9.75 -41.89
N ILE A 78 -84.18 9.92 -43.14
CA ILE A 78 -83.29 10.24 -44.26
C ILE A 78 -82.58 11.58 -44.01
N LYS A 79 -83.30 12.60 -43.54
CA LYS A 79 -82.70 13.90 -43.20
C LYS A 79 -81.68 13.78 -42.07
N ALA A 80 -81.96 13.02 -41.01
CA ALA A 80 -81.03 12.81 -39.91
C ALA A 80 -79.72 12.13 -40.34
N ASN A 81 -79.82 11.11 -41.20
CA ASN A 81 -78.66 10.43 -41.77
C ASN A 81 -77.83 11.36 -42.67
N LEU A 82 -78.49 12.18 -43.49
CA LEU A 82 -77.82 13.18 -44.32
C LEU A 82 -77.15 14.27 -43.49
N THR A 83 -77.76 14.70 -42.38
CA THR A 83 -77.12 15.63 -41.43
C THR A 83 -75.86 15.03 -40.84
N SER A 84 -75.88 13.75 -40.45
CA SER A 84 -74.70 13.06 -39.90
C SER A 84 -73.59 12.96 -40.95
N LEU A 85 -73.93 12.55 -42.17
CA LEU A 85 -72.99 12.49 -43.30
C LEU A 85 -72.37 13.86 -43.60
N ASN A 86 -73.18 14.92 -43.64
CA ASN A 86 -72.68 16.28 -43.89
C ASN A 86 -71.77 16.75 -42.76
N SER A 87 -72.11 16.48 -41.49
CA SER A 87 -71.27 16.81 -40.33
C SER A 87 -69.90 16.14 -40.40
N ASP A 88 -69.86 14.85 -40.78
CA ASP A 88 -68.60 14.12 -40.91
C ASP A 88 -67.77 14.66 -42.09
N ILE A 89 -68.41 15.05 -43.20
CA ILE A 89 -67.73 15.65 -44.35
C ILE A 89 -67.19 17.05 -44.06
N GLU A 90 -67.93 17.86 -43.31
CA GLU A 90 -67.49 19.21 -42.89
C GLU A 90 -66.23 19.15 -42.01
N ALA A 91 -66.00 18.04 -41.30
CA ALA A 91 -64.79 17.81 -40.52
C ALA A 91 -63.55 17.47 -41.37
N TYR A 92 -63.71 17.19 -42.68
CA TYR A 92 -62.58 16.85 -43.54
C TYR A 92 -61.83 18.12 -43.95
N THR A 93 -60.61 18.31 -43.42
CA THR A 93 -59.75 19.46 -43.73
C THR A 93 -58.95 19.28 -45.02
N ASP A 94 -58.73 18.03 -45.45
CA ASP A 94 -57.86 17.64 -46.55
C ASP A 94 -58.53 16.60 -47.47
N LEU A 95 -57.77 16.07 -48.45
CA LEU A 95 -58.23 14.96 -49.29
C LEU A 95 -58.42 13.70 -48.46
N VAL A 96 -59.55 13.04 -48.65
CA VAL A 96 -59.90 11.81 -47.92
C VAL A 96 -59.93 10.60 -48.85
N PRO A 97 -59.62 9.40 -48.34
CA PRO A 97 -59.72 8.18 -49.14
C PRO A 97 -61.19 7.84 -49.43
N PHE A 98 -61.51 7.63 -50.70
CA PHE A 98 -62.75 7.00 -51.15
C PHE A 98 -62.44 5.59 -51.64
N GLU A 99 -62.77 4.59 -50.84
CA GLU A 99 -62.56 3.18 -51.15
C GLU A 99 -63.79 2.62 -51.86
N THR A 100 -63.56 1.95 -52.99
CA THR A 100 -64.61 1.27 -53.77
C THR A 100 -64.21 -0.19 -54.02
N PRO A 101 -65.13 -1.07 -54.44
CA PRO A 101 -64.76 -2.42 -54.89
C PRO A 101 -63.76 -2.45 -56.06
N TYR A 102 -63.57 -1.33 -56.76
CA TYR A 102 -62.84 -1.24 -58.02
C TYR A 102 -61.52 -0.47 -57.89
N GLY A 103 -61.20 0.04 -56.71
CA GLY A 103 -60.02 0.86 -56.46
C GLY A 103 -60.28 1.96 -55.44
N ASN A 104 -59.20 2.61 -55.02
CA ASN A 104 -59.21 3.71 -54.06
C ASN A 104 -58.89 5.02 -54.81
N ALA A 105 -59.57 6.10 -54.43
CA ALA A 105 -59.33 7.42 -54.99
C ALA A 105 -59.19 8.45 -53.88
N CYS A 106 -58.40 9.48 -54.15
CA CYS A 106 -58.16 10.57 -53.22
C CYS A 106 -59.05 11.75 -53.51
N VAL A 107 -60.12 11.93 -52.73
CA VAL A 107 -61.21 12.81 -53.14
C VAL A 107 -61.48 13.94 -52.17
N LYS A 108 -61.99 15.03 -52.72
CA LYS A 108 -62.75 16.05 -52.00
C LYS A 108 -64.22 15.90 -52.35
N VAL A 109 -65.09 15.92 -51.33
CA VAL A 109 -66.54 15.97 -51.57
C VAL A 109 -66.90 17.35 -52.09
N LYS A 110 -67.52 17.40 -53.26
CA LYS A 110 -67.94 18.65 -53.90
C LYS A 110 -69.38 19.00 -53.54
N LYS A 111 -70.27 18.01 -53.62
CA LYS A 111 -71.70 18.23 -53.42
C LYS A 111 -72.43 16.92 -53.11
N ILE A 112 -73.41 17.00 -52.23
CA ILE A 112 -74.39 15.92 -52.01
C ILE A 112 -75.76 16.41 -52.48
N THR A 113 -76.38 15.66 -53.39
CA THR A 113 -77.71 15.99 -53.94
C THR A 113 -78.70 14.87 -53.60
N PRO A 114 -79.62 15.09 -52.64
CA PRO A 114 -80.71 14.17 -52.36
C PRO A 114 -81.90 14.41 -53.29
N LYS A 115 -82.48 13.33 -53.83
CA LYS A 115 -83.76 13.33 -54.56
C LYS A 115 -84.76 12.42 -53.86
N PHE A 116 -85.71 13.02 -53.18
CA PHE A 116 -86.74 12.30 -52.40
C PHE A 116 -87.83 11.72 -53.29
N TYR A 117 -88.33 10.55 -52.90
CA TYR A 117 -89.52 9.90 -53.46
C TYR A 117 -90.28 9.18 -52.34
N ARG A 118 -91.42 8.58 -52.66
CA ARG A 118 -92.23 7.88 -51.66
C ARG A 118 -91.46 6.65 -51.13
N GLY A 119 -91.09 6.69 -49.84
CA GLY A 119 -90.41 5.59 -49.15
C GLY A 119 -88.88 5.58 -49.24
N GLY A 120 -88.25 6.64 -49.78
CA GLY A 120 -86.80 6.72 -49.86
C GLY A 120 -86.25 7.99 -50.51
N ALA A 121 -84.93 8.05 -50.68
CA ALA A 121 -84.25 9.08 -51.45
C ALA A 121 -83.09 8.49 -52.24
N ILE A 122 -82.87 8.97 -53.47
CA ILE A 122 -81.64 8.74 -54.22
C ILE A 122 -80.65 9.80 -53.78
N ILE A 123 -79.44 9.40 -53.40
CA ILE A 123 -78.35 10.28 -53.01
C ILE A 123 -77.26 10.22 -54.07
N GLN A 124 -76.88 11.39 -54.57
CA GLN A 124 -75.74 11.55 -55.46
C GLN A 124 -74.65 12.33 -54.73
N ILE A 125 -73.44 11.77 -54.68
CA ILE A 125 -72.26 12.40 -54.08
C ILE A 125 -71.27 12.69 -55.21
N GLU A 126 -71.13 13.97 -55.53
CA GLU A 126 -70.11 14.47 -56.44
C GLU A 126 -68.79 14.59 -55.70
N LEU A 127 -67.77 13.92 -56.22
CA LEU A 127 -66.43 13.83 -55.68
C LEU A 127 -65.44 14.34 -56.73
N VAL A 128 -64.36 14.99 -56.30
CA VAL A 128 -63.28 15.41 -57.20
C VAL A 128 -61.97 14.83 -56.67
N GLU A 129 -61.30 14.04 -57.50
CA GLU A 129 -59.93 13.60 -57.27
C GLU A 129 -59.00 14.60 -57.97
N PRO A 130 -58.33 15.52 -57.25
CA PRO A 130 -57.58 16.60 -57.87
C PRO A 130 -56.34 16.11 -58.62
N GLN A 131 -55.75 15.00 -58.19
CA GLN A 131 -54.59 14.34 -58.80
C GLN A 131 -54.82 12.83 -58.75
N VAL A 132 -54.91 12.20 -59.92
CA VAL A 132 -55.19 10.76 -59.99
C VAL A 132 -53.94 9.96 -59.61
N GLY A 133 -54.12 9.02 -58.68
CA GLY A 133 -53.01 8.23 -58.12
C GLY A 133 -52.33 8.88 -56.92
N ALA A 134 -52.82 10.01 -56.41
CA ALA A 134 -52.37 10.56 -55.14
C ALA A 134 -52.69 9.60 -53.97
N SER A 135 -51.81 9.53 -52.98
CA SER A 135 -52.04 8.81 -51.72
C SER A 135 -52.60 9.78 -50.66
N CYS A 136 -53.76 9.47 -50.10
CA CYS A 136 -54.40 10.30 -49.08
C CYS A 136 -53.88 9.87 -47.71
N GLY A 137 -53.58 10.85 -46.87
CA GLY A 137 -53.28 10.62 -45.47
C GLY A 137 -54.47 9.92 -44.82
N VAL A 138 -54.31 8.65 -44.51
CA VAL A 138 -55.18 7.99 -43.55
C VAL A 138 -54.82 8.61 -42.21
N SER A 139 -55.66 9.46 -41.64
CA SER A 139 -55.50 9.88 -40.24
C SER A 139 -55.86 8.69 -39.34
N VAL A 140 -54.94 7.73 -39.26
CA VAL A 140 -54.88 6.80 -38.13
C VAL A 140 -54.50 7.66 -36.93
N PRO A 141 -55.16 7.55 -35.76
CA PRO A 141 -54.63 8.19 -34.55
C PRO A 141 -53.15 7.80 -34.44
N PRO A 142 -52.23 8.76 -34.23
CA PRO A 142 -50.82 8.43 -34.21
C PRO A 142 -50.62 7.35 -33.15
N THR A 143 -50.09 6.20 -33.57
CA THR A 143 -49.67 5.20 -32.60
C THR A 143 -48.49 5.81 -31.85
N ILE A 144 -48.73 6.19 -30.59
CA ILE A 144 -47.69 6.72 -29.70
C ILE A 144 -46.97 5.51 -29.12
N TYR A 145 -45.70 5.39 -29.45
CA TYR A 145 -44.80 4.41 -28.88
C TYR A 145 -44.14 5.01 -27.64
N TYR A 146 -44.07 4.24 -26.55
CA TYR A 146 -43.51 4.65 -25.27
C TYR A 146 -42.21 3.91 -25.04
N SER A 147 -41.16 4.61 -24.60
CA SER A 147 -39.85 4.00 -24.39
C SER A 147 -39.92 2.87 -23.38
N ALA A 148 -39.19 1.78 -23.64
CA ALA A 148 -38.90 0.80 -22.61
C ALA A 148 -38.05 1.42 -21.49
N GLU A 149 -38.00 0.75 -20.34
CA GLU A 149 -37.05 1.10 -19.29
C GLU A 149 -35.62 0.90 -19.80
N TYR A 150 -34.73 1.84 -19.46
CA TYR A 150 -33.32 1.75 -19.80
C TYR A 150 -32.45 2.27 -18.68
N SER A 151 -31.38 1.54 -18.35
CA SER A 151 -30.44 1.90 -17.30
C SER A 151 -29.01 1.69 -17.76
N GLU A 152 -28.10 2.57 -17.32
CA GLU A 152 -26.66 2.37 -17.39
C GLU A 152 -26.02 2.85 -16.09
N ASP A 153 -24.87 2.24 -15.77
CA ASP A 153 -24.04 2.63 -14.63
C ASP A 153 -23.02 3.71 -15.02
N ALA A 154 -22.63 4.51 -14.03
CA ALA A 154 -21.50 5.41 -14.08
C ALA A 154 -20.84 5.54 -12.70
N ASP A 155 -19.52 5.58 -12.68
CA ASP A 155 -18.76 5.86 -11.46
C ASP A 155 -18.65 7.37 -11.25
N LYS A 156 -18.79 7.81 -10.00
CA LYS A 156 -18.49 9.20 -9.63
C LYS A 156 -17.01 9.52 -9.92
N ASN A 157 -16.76 10.55 -10.74
CA ASN A 157 -15.42 10.84 -11.27
C ASN A 157 -14.84 12.19 -10.83
N ASN A 158 -15.53 12.90 -9.93
CA ASN A 158 -15.11 14.18 -9.38
C ASN A 158 -14.63 14.07 -7.91
N CYS A 159 -13.97 12.97 -7.56
CA CYS A 159 -13.38 12.76 -6.24
C CYS A 159 -11.99 13.40 -6.10
N GLN A 160 -11.60 13.75 -4.87
CA GLN A 160 -10.26 14.24 -4.56
C GLN A 160 -9.22 13.11 -4.70
N GLU A 161 -7.95 13.50 -4.84
CA GLU A 161 -6.83 12.55 -4.93
C GLU A 161 -6.83 11.56 -3.75
N GLY A 162 -6.66 10.26 -4.05
CA GLY A 162 -6.73 9.17 -3.07
C GLY A 162 -8.10 8.51 -2.88
N TYR A 163 -9.15 9.03 -3.53
CA TYR A 163 -10.51 8.48 -3.47
C TYR A 163 -11.02 8.10 -4.88
N HIS A 164 -11.82 7.05 -4.97
CA HIS A 164 -12.61 6.72 -6.16
C HIS A 164 -14.10 6.86 -5.86
N GLY A 165 -14.91 7.07 -6.90
CA GLY A 165 -16.35 7.18 -6.74
C GLY A 165 -17.03 5.83 -6.58
N SER A 166 -18.17 5.82 -5.88
CA SER A 166 -19.14 4.73 -5.97
C SER A 166 -19.71 4.64 -7.39
N THR A 167 -20.13 3.43 -7.76
CA THR A 167 -20.91 3.15 -8.97
C THR A 167 -22.37 3.47 -8.70
N GLU A 168 -22.96 4.32 -9.52
CA GLU A 168 -24.38 4.68 -9.45
C GLU A 168 -25.11 4.25 -10.72
N THR A 169 -26.28 3.65 -10.57
CA THR A 169 -27.15 3.27 -11.69
C THR A 169 -28.13 4.40 -11.98
N PHE A 170 -28.17 4.86 -13.23
CA PHE A 170 -29.12 5.87 -13.67
C PHE A 170 -30.15 5.28 -14.63
N THR A 171 -31.43 5.47 -14.31
CA THR A 171 -32.56 4.81 -14.99
C THR A 171 -33.50 5.82 -15.64
N ALA A 172 -33.83 5.57 -16.92
CA ALA A 172 -35.01 6.08 -17.57
C ALA A 172 -36.15 5.07 -17.37
N GLU A 173 -37.12 5.41 -16.51
CA GLU A 173 -38.31 4.58 -16.31
C GLU A 173 -39.10 4.38 -17.61
N ALA A 174 -39.81 3.25 -17.72
CA ALA A 174 -40.65 2.95 -18.87
C ALA A 174 -41.71 4.05 -19.11
N GLY A 175 -41.88 4.44 -20.37
CA GLY A 175 -42.81 5.48 -20.80
C GLY A 175 -42.37 6.92 -20.55
N LYS A 176 -41.16 7.14 -20.04
CA LYS A 176 -40.57 8.48 -19.86
C LYS A 176 -40.46 9.26 -21.17
N PHE A 177 -40.15 8.58 -22.28
CA PHE A 177 -40.08 9.17 -23.61
C PHE A 177 -41.13 8.55 -24.52
N ASN A 178 -41.55 9.30 -25.54
CA ASN A 178 -42.49 8.82 -26.54
C ASN A 178 -42.09 9.25 -27.95
N SER A 179 -42.58 8.49 -28.95
CA SER A 179 -42.39 8.77 -30.37
C SER A 179 -43.63 8.41 -31.15
N THR A 180 -43.95 9.18 -32.18
CA THR A 180 -44.98 8.85 -33.18
C THR A 180 -44.41 8.10 -34.39
N VAL A 181 -43.09 7.85 -34.41
CA VAL A 181 -42.39 7.22 -35.54
C VAL A 181 -42.27 5.71 -35.34
N SER A 182 -41.72 5.26 -34.20
CA SER A 182 -41.56 3.82 -33.88
C SER A 182 -41.17 3.59 -32.42
N GLN A 183 -41.28 2.33 -31.96
CA GLN A 183 -40.77 1.88 -30.66
C GLN A 183 -39.28 2.18 -30.48
N ASN A 184 -38.45 1.80 -31.47
CA ASN A 184 -37.01 2.05 -31.44
C ASN A 184 -36.66 3.54 -31.34
N ALA A 185 -37.47 4.42 -31.95
CA ALA A 185 -37.25 5.86 -31.83
C ALA A 185 -37.51 6.36 -30.40
N ALA A 186 -38.53 5.86 -29.71
CA ALA A 186 -38.78 6.19 -28.31
C ALA A 186 -37.67 5.61 -27.40
N ASP A 187 -37.22 4.39 -27.67
CA ASP A 187 -36.15 3.74 -26.89
C ASP A 187 -34.80 4.45 -27.06
N LEU A 188 -34.45 4.89 -28.27
CA LEU A 188 -33.21 5.64 -28.53
C LEU A 188 -33.16 6.96 -27.75
N LEU A 189 -34.30 7.64 -27.55
CA LEU A 189 -34.37 8.85 -26.73
C LEU A 189 -34.05 8.53 -25.26
N ALA A 190 -34.54 7.42 -24.73
CA ALA A 190 -34.22 6.96 -23.38
C ALA A 190 -32.72 6.67 -23.23
N VAL A 191 -32.14 5.98 -24.21
CA VAL A 191 -30.70 5.66 -24.23
C VAL A 191 -29.83 6.92 -24.27
N GLN A 192 -30.13 7.85 -25.18
CA GLN A 192 -29.38 9.11 -25.30
C GLN A 192 -29.44 9.91 -24.01
N TRP A 193 -30.64 10.06 -23.43
CA TRP A 193 -30.82 10.80 -22.19
C TRP A 193 -30.05 10.17 -21.02
N VAL A 194 -30.08 8.85 -20.85
CA VAL A 194 -29.29 8.17 -19.80
C VAL A 194 -27.80 8.43 -20.01
N ARG A 195 -27.28 8.30 -21.23
CA ARG A 195 -25.85 8.50 -21.53
C ARG A 195 -25.39 9.94 -21.28
N GLU A 196 -26.23 10.91 -21.60
CA GLU A 196 -25.93 12.33 -21.38
C GLU A 196 -25.95 12.73 -19.90
N ASN A 197 -26.78 12.07 -19.08
CA ASN A 197 -27.06 12.51 -17.71
C ASN A 197 -26.44 11.61 -16.62
N LYS A 198 -26.11 10.35 -16.92
CA LYS A 198 -25.63 9.37 -15.93
C LYS A 198 -24.39 9.85 -15.16
N GLN A 199 -23.46 10.54 -15.82
CA GLN A 199 -22.25 11.01 -15.16
C GLN A 199 -22.54 12.16 -14.17
N ASN A 200 -23.45 13.07 -14.53
CA ASN A 200 -23.88 14.14 -13.64
C ASN A 200 -24.63 13.58 -12.43
N TYR A 201 -25.49 12.58 -12.66
CA TYR A 201 -26.18 11.86 -11.60
C TYR A 201 -25.19 11.18 -10.64
N ALA A 202 -24.28 10.35 -11.16
CA ALA A 202 -23.24 9.70 -10.36
C ALA A 202 -22.39 10.72 -9.57
N ASN A 203 -22.05 11.84 -10.20
CA ASN A 203 -21.32 12.92 -9.53
C ASN A 203 -22.12 13.64 -8.44
N ALA A 204 -23.46 13.66 -8.51
CA ALA A 204 -24.33 14.30 -7.54
C ALA A 204 -24.73 13.38 -6.37
N THR A 205 -24.98 12.11 -6.64
CA THR A 205 -25.51 11.15 -5.65
C THR A 205 -24.45 10.21 -5.10
N GLY A 206 -23.41 9.92 -5.87
CA GLY A 206 -22.35 8.99 -5.48
C GLY A 206 -21.50 9.49 -4.32
N SER A 207 -20.89 8.53 -3.63
CA SER A 207 -19.95 8.77 -2.53
C SER A 207 -18.51 8.62 -3.01
N CYS A 208 -17.59 9.43 -2.47
CA CYS A 208 -16.17 9.19 -2.65
C CYS A 208 -15.69 8.21 -1.58
N ILE A 209 -15.25 7.04 -2.01
CA ILE A 209 -14.72 5.98 -1.16
C ILE A 209 -13.19 5.98 -1.27
N VAL A 210 -12.52 5.78 -0.13
CA VAL A 210 -11.06 5.62 -0.10
C VAL A 210 -10.75 4.43 -1.01
N ASN A 211 -9.83 4.58 -1.96
CA ASN A 211 -9.27 3.43 -2.66
C ASN A 211 -8.73 2.49 -1.57
N PRO A 212 -9.31 1.29 -1.32
CA PRO A 212 -8.72 0.42 -0.31
C PRO A 212 -7.28 0.19 -0.77
N PRO A 213 -6.28 0.68 -0.02
CA PRO A 213 -4.91 0.43 -0.40
C PRO A 213 -4.75 -1.08 -0.49
N VAL A 214 -4.51 -1.59 -1.70
CA VAL A 214 -4.13 -3.00 -1.86
C VAL A 214 -2.72 -3.08 -1.31
N TYR A 215 -2.60 -3.65 -0.13
CA TYR A 215 -1.32 -3.91 0.50
C TYR A 215 -0.77 -5.19 -0.07
N TYR A 216 0.54 -5.19 -0.33
CA TYR A 216 1.25 -6.37 -0.82
C TYR A 216 2.26 -6.80 0.23
N ASN A 217 2.50 -8.10 0.30
CA ASN A 217 3.55 -8.62 1.18
C ASN A 217 4.93 -8.11 0.72
N VAL A 218 5.80 -7.89 1.68
CA VAL A 218 7.23 -7.74 1.41
C VAL A 218 7.87 -9.11 1.17
N LYS A 219 9.07 -9.13 0.59
CA LYS A 219 9.83 -10.37 0.45
C LYS A 219 10.11 -10.95 1.85
N LEU A 220 9.70 -12.19 2.06
CA LEU A 220 9.90 -12.93 3.31
C LEU A 220 10.75 -14.19 3.05
N THR A 221 11.62 -14.51 3.99
CA THR A 221 12.58 -15.62 3.91
C THR A 221 12.53 -16.41 5.20
N GLY A 222 12.41 -17.74 5.09
CA GLY A 222 12.54 -18.67 6.20
C GLY A 222 13.73 -19.61 5.98
N ASN A 223 14.35 -20.04 7.08
CA ASN A 223 15.57 -20.83 7.04
C ASN A 223 15.40 -22.07 7.93
N LEU A 224 15.77 -23.25 7.44
CA LEU A 224 15.77 -24.46 8.25
C LEU A 224 16.99 -25.33 7.95
N GLN A 225 17.59 -25.90 8.98
CA GLN A 225 18.78 -26.73 8.83
C GLN A 225 18.38 -28.19 8.59
N LYS A 226 19.04 -28.84 7.64
CA LYS A 226 18.94 -30.29 7.44
C LYS A 226 19.45 -31.03 8.68
N ASP A 227 18.72 -32.02 9.19
CA ASP A 227 19.00 -32.69 10.46
C ASP A 227 19.22 -34.21 10.37
N ASP A 228 18.88 -34.81 9.24
CA ASP A 228 19.07 -36.25 8.96
C ASP A 228 20.45 -36.56 8.35
N CYS A 229 21.48 -35.84 8.77
CA CYS A 229 22.86 -36.14 8.40
C CYS A 229 23.42 -37.26 9.29
N GLY A 230 24.20 -38.17 8.71
CA GLY A 230 24.89 -39.23 9.44
C GLY A 230 25.94 -38.68 10.43
N SER A 231 26.43 -39.53 11.33
CA SER A 231 27.42 -39.13 12.35
C SER A 231 28.67 -38.47 11.72
N GLY A 232 29.10 -37.33 12.26
CA GLY A 232 30.25 -36.55 11.78
C GLY A 232 29.95 -35.60 10.61
N LEU A 233 28.68 -35.53 10.18
CA LEU A 233 28.22 -34.60 9.13
C LEU A 233 27.25 -33.58 9.72
N SER A 234 27.29 -32.35 9.20
CA SER A 234 26.34 -31.28 9.48
C SER A 234 25.54 -30.96 8.22
N GLY A 235 24.25 -30.70 8.40
CA GLY A 235 23.37 -30.30 7.31
C GLY A 235 23.50 -28.82 6.97
N SER A 236 23.37 -28.50 5.69
CA SER A 236 23.28 -27.12 5.23
C SER A 236 21.98 -26.46 5.68
N THR A 237 22.00 -25.13 5.77
CA THR A 237 20.79 -24.32 5.92
C THR A 237 20.10 -24.19 4.57
N VAL A 238 18.82 -24.55 4.51
CA VAL A 238 17.95 -24.38 3.34
C VAL A 238 17.12 -23.11 3.54
N GLU A 239 17.08 -22.26 2.52
CA GLU A 239 16.26 -21.05 2.47
C GLU A 239 14.98 -21.31 1.67
N TYR A 240 13.83 -20.87 2.18
CA TYR A 240 12.57 -20.80 1.46
C TYR A 240 12.16 -19.34 1.32
N VAL A 241 11.90 -18.91 0.09
CA VAL A 241 11.64 -17.52 -0.25
C VAL A 241 10.20 -17.35 -0.72
N VAL A 242 9.50 -16.41 -0.10
CA VAL A 242 8.25 -15.85 -0.60
C VAL A 242 8.56 -14.46 -1.16
N ASP A 243 8.51 -14.34 -2.49
CA ASP A 243 8.77 -13.07 -3.17
C ASP A 243 7.76 -11.99 -2.76
N ALA A 244 8.19 -10.73 -2.86
CA ALA A 244 7.30 -9.59 -2.67
C ALA A 244 6.16 -9.62 -3.70
N PHE A 245 5.00 -9.06 -3.34
CA PHE A 245 3.81 -8.97 -4.20
C PHE A 245 3.12 -10.30 -4.54
N LYS A 246 3.49 -11.42 -3.89
CA LYS A 246 2.82 -12.71 -4.05
C LYS A 246 1.42 -12.72 -3.41
N TYR A 247 1.30 -12.12 -2.23
CA TYR A 247 0.07 -12.00 -1.45
C TYR A 247 -0.38 -10.55 -1.41
N SER A 248 -1.70 -10.35 -1.45
CA SER A 248 -2.33 -9.04 -1.34
C SER A 248 -3.43 -9.03 -0.28
N SER A 249 -3.59 -7.92 0.42
CA SER A 249 -4.65 -7.71 1.40
C SER A 249 -5.31 -6.36 1.23
N LEU A 250 -6.62 -6.30 1.48
CA LEU A 250 -7.39 -5.06 1.59
C LEU A 250 -7.45 -4.54 3.04
N ILE A 251 -6.84 -5.28 3.99
CA ILE A 251 -6.87 -4.97 5.43
C ILE A 251 -5.63 -4.16 5.82
N SER A 252 -4.43 -4.72 5.64
CA SER A 252 -3.15 -4.07 5.99
C SER A 252 -1.96 -4.78 5.32
N GLN A 253 -0.78 -4.15 5.34
CA GLN A 253 0.48 -4.80 4.96
C GLN A 253 0.79 -6.00 5.86
N GLU A 254 0.54 -5.86 7.17
CA GLU A 254 0.77 -6.92 8.15
C GLU A 254 -0.09 -8.15 7.88
N ASP A 255 -1.31 -7.99 7.37
CA ASP A 255 -2.15 -9.11 6.94
C ASP A 255 -1.60 -9.82 5.68
N ALA A 256 -1.11 -9.06 4.70
CA ALA A 256 -0.45 -9.64 3.52
C ALA A 256 0.86 -10.36 3.89
N ASP A 257 1.64 -9.79 4.81
CA ASP A 257 2.86 -10.40 5.35
C ASP A 257 2.56 -11.65 6.18
N ALA A 258 1.47 -11.66 6.96
CA ALA A 258 1.04 -12.83 7.72
C ALA A 258 0.65 -14.00 6.81
N GLN A 259 0.02 -13.72 5.65
CA GLN A 259 -0.26 -14.75 4.64
C GLN A 259 1.02 -15.35 4.04
N ALA A 260 2.01 -14.49 3.75
CA ALA A 260 3.31 -14.92 3.27
C ALA A 260 4.08 -15.74 4.33
N GLN A 261 4.02 -15.33 5.60
CA GLN A 261 4.62 -16.07 6.71
C GLN A 261 3.94 -17.43 6.90
N ALA A 262 2.60 -17.51 6.81
CA ALA A 262 1.88 -18.77 6.91
C ALA A 262 2.27 -19.77 5.81
N GLU A 263 2.59 -19.29 4.60
CA GLU A 263 3.14 -20.15 3.54
C GLU A 263 4.50 -20.73 3.95
N ILE A 264 5.40 -19.89 4.47
CA ILE A 264 6.72 -20.32 4.95
C ILE A 264 6.54 -21.38 6.05
N ASP A 265 5.72 -21.09 7.05
CA ASP A 265 5.46 -22.00 8.19
C ASP A 265 4.86 -23.34 7.73
N SER A 266 4.07 -23.32 6.65
CA SER A 266 3.43 -24.52 6.08
C SER A 266 4.39 -25.35 5.20
N ASN A 267 5.28 -24.71 4.44
CA ASN A 267 6.12 -25.39 3.45
C ASN A 267 7.55 -25.67 3.93
N LEU A 268 8.13 -24.80 4.75
CA LEU A 268 9.45 -24.96 5.33
C LEU A 268 9.42 -25.96 6.49
N THR A 269 9.24 -27.23 6.14
CA THR A 269 9.22 -28.36 7.07
C THR A 269 10.57 -29.06 7.13
N GLN A 270 10.80 -29.88 8.15
CA GLN A 270 12.03 -30.67 8.26
C GLN A 270 12.22 -31.61 7.05
N ALA A 271 11.14 -32.18 6.50
CA ALA A 271 11.20 -32.98 5.29
C ALA A 271 11.70 -32.17 4.09
N TYR A 272 11.23 -30.93 3.94
CA TYR A 272 11.69 -30.02 2.89
C TYR A 272 13.18 -29.70 3.04
N ALA A 273 13.63 -29.37 4.25
CA ALA A 273 15.05 -29.10 4.52
C ALA A 273 15.94 -30.34 4.28
N ASN A 274 15.44 -31.53 4.61
CA ASN A 274 16.16 -32.78 4.40
C ASN A 274 16.23 -33.19 2.92
N GLU A 275 15.21 -32.85 2.13
CA GLU A 275 15.19 -33.09 0.68
C GLU A 275 16.08 -32.11 -0.10
N ASN A 276 16.09 -30.82 0.30
CA ASN A 276 16.76 -29.75 -0.45
C ASN A 276 18.15 -29.38 0.10
N GLY A 277 18.50 -29.86 1.30
CA GLY A 277 19.79 -29.61 1.93
C GLY A 277 20.87 -30.61 1.53
N THR A 278 22.12 -30.26 1.83
CA THR A 278 23.30 -31.11 1.63
C THR A 278 23.94 -31.44 2.99
N CYS A 279 24.61 -32.59 3.09
CA CYS A 279 25.43 -32.91 4.26
C CYS A 279 26.90 -32.66 3.94
N ALA A 280 27.59 -31.93 4.81
CA ALA A 280 29.03 -31.68 4.73
C ALA A 280 29.73 -32.16 6.01
N ALA A 281 31.02 -32.45 5.94
CA ALA A 281 31.81 -32.77 7.13
C ALA A 281 31.86 -31.55 8.06
N LEU A 282 31.69 -31.78 9.37
CA LEU A 282 31.86 -30.74 10.38
C LEU A 282 33.22 -30.94 11.04
N PHE A 283 34.07 -29.91 10.97
CA PHE A 283 35.39 -29.90 11.57
C PHE A 283 35.33 -29.18 12.90
N TYR A 284 36.14 -29.62 13.87
CA TYR A 284 36.11 -29.12 15.25
C TYR A 284 37.52 -28.72 15.68
N ASN A 285 37.67 -27.58 16.35
CA ASN A 285 38.97 -27.16 16.84
C ASN A 285 39.54 -28.18 17.85
N PRO A 286 40.87 -28.42 17.86
CA PRO A 286 41.53 -29.13 18.94
C PRO A 286 41.59 -28.24 20.20
N ARG A 287 41.87 -28.85 21.35
CA ARG A 287 42.12 -28.13 22.59
C ARG A 287 43.38 -27.29 22.46
N ILE A 288 43.25 -25.97 22.55
CA ILE A 288 44.36 -25.02 22.47
C ILE A 288 44.36 -24.08 23.69
N GLY A 289 45.52 -23.51 24.02
CA GLY A 289 45.62 -22.59 25.13
C GLY A 289 46.84 -21.70 25.04
N ARG A 290 46.80 -20.56 25.74
CA ARG A 290 47.87 -19.58 25.80
C ARG A 290 48.14 -19.20 27.24
N ILE A 291 49.41 -19.13 27.58
CA ILE A 291 49.90 -18.63 28.86
C ILE A 291 50.12 -17.12 28.71
N LEU A 292 49.53 -16.33 29.61
CA LEU A 292 49.66 -14.87 29.64
C LEU A 292 49.94 -14.41 31.06
N TYR A 293 50.43 -13.19 31.18
CA TYR A 293 50.61 -12.52 32.46
C TYR A 293 49.65 -11.34 32.53
N LYS A 294 49.09 -11.07 33.72
CA LYS A 294 48.34 -9.83 33.96
C LYS A 294 49.26 -8.63 33.69
N ASN A 295 48.83 -7.70 32.85
CA ASN A 295 49.71 -6.64 32.32
C ASN A 295 49.24 -5.20 32.59
N ASP A 296 48.13 -5.04 33.28
CA ASP A 296 47.54 -3.78 33.76
C ASP A 296 47.86 -3.52 35.25
N CYS A 297 48.95 -4.08 35.76
CA CYS A 297 49.43 -3.79 37.11
C CYS A 297 50.06 -2.39 37.20
N SER A 298 49.84 -1.71 38.33
CA SER A 298 50.49 -0.45 38.66
C SER A 298 52.01 -0.60 38.75
N THR A 299 52.74 0.49 38.51
CA THR A 299 54.21 0.54 38.63
C THR A 299 54.70 -0.06 39.95
N GLY A 300 55.65 -0.99 39.88
CA GLY A 300 56.20 -1.70 41.04
C GLY A 300 55.51 -3.04 41.36
N PHE A 301 54.57 -3.49 40.52
CA PHE A 301 53.91 -4.80 40.65
C PHE A 301 54.01 -5.62 39.35
N GLU A 302 54.12 -6.94 39.47
CA GLU A 302 54.15 -7.94 38.40
C GLU A 302 52.85 -8.74 38.45
N GLY A 303 52.29 -9.05 37.28
CA GLY A 303 51.10 -9.88 37.18
C GLY A 303 51.38 -11.37 37.35
N SER A 304 50.42 -12.09 37.93
CA SER A 304 50.45 -13.56 37.94
C SER A 304 50.30 -14.13 36.54
N GLN A 305 50.80 -15.37 36.39
CA GLN A 305 50.65 -16.17 35.19
C GLN A 305 49.27 -16.82 35.17
N GLU A 306 48.51 -16.59 34.10
CA GLU A 306 47.21 -17.20 33.85
C GLU A 306 47.22 -18.00 32.55
N VAL A 307 46.36 -19.02 32.47
CA VAL A 307 46.23 -19.86 31.27
C VAL A 307 44.79 -19.79 30.77
N TYR A 308 44.60 -19.23 29.57
CA TYR A 308 43.31 -19.28 28.88
C TYR A 308 43.28 -20.50 27.96
N ILE A 309 42.22 -21.30 28.07
CA ILE A 309 42.05 -22.56 27.33
C ILE A 309 40.76 -22.48 26.53
N VAL A 310 40.87 -22.78 25.24
CA VAL A 310 39.74 -23.13 24.39
C VAL A 310 39.71 -24.65 24.32
N GLU A 311 38.70 -25.26 24.94
CA GLU A 311 38.52 -26.72 24.93
C GLU A 311 38.26 -27.25 23.51
N ALA A 312 38.49 -28.53 23.29
CA ALA A 312 38.24 -29.15 21.98
C ALA A 312 36.74 -29.12 21.63
N GLY A 313 36.41 -28.80 20.39
CA GLY A 313 35.04 -28.78 19.88
C GLY A 313 34.20 -27.56 20.30
N VAL A 314 34.80 -26.54 20.89
CA VAL A 314 34.14 -25.25 21.19
C VAL A 314 33.77 -24.53 19.88
N TYR A 315 34.68 -24.52 18.91
CA TYR A 315 34.51 -23.97 17.58
C TYR A 315 34.34 -25.09 16.55
N SER A 316 33.47 -24.86 15.59
CA SER A 316 33.26 -25.79 14.47
C SER A 316 33.16 -25.04 13.15
N SER A 317 33.52 -25.72 12.07
CA SER A 317 33.46 -25.17 10.72
C SER A 317 32.94 -26.21 9.74
N ASN A 318 32.10 -25.76 8.82
CA ASN A 318 31.67 -26.53 7.65
C ASN A 318 32.60 -26.33 6.44
N ILE A 319 33.68 -25.54 6.59
CA ILE A 319 34.64 -25.22 5.52
C ILE A 319 35.83 -26.18 5.59
N SER A 320 36.54 -26.20 6.70
CA SER A 320 37.77 -26.99 6.88
C SER A 320 38.19 -27.08 8.35
N GLN A 321 39.15 -27.96 8.64
CA GLN A 321 39.80 -28.01 9.96
C GLN A 321 40.54 -26.71 10.26
N GLU A 322 41.25 -26.15 9.29
CA GLU A 322 42.01 -24.92 9.46
C GLU A 322 41.11 -23.72 9.83
N ASP A 323 39.88 -23.68 9.32
CA ASP A 323 38.91 -22.62 9.64
C ASP A 323 38.40 -22.73 11.09
N ALA A 324 38.06 -23.94 11.54
CA ALA A 324 37.68 -24.17 12.94
C ALA A 324 38.83 -23.83 13.90
N ASP A 325 40.06 -24.20 13.52
CA ASP A 325 41.27 -23.88 14.27
C ASP A 325 41.52 -22.37 14.31
N ALA A 326 41.35 -21.67 13.18
CA ALA A 326 41.53 -20.23 13.08
C ALA A 326 40.52 -19.46 13.97
N GLN A 327 39.26 -19.91 14.03
CA GLN A 327 38.27 -19.34 14.93
C GLN A 327 38.69 -19.49 16.41
N ALA A 328 39.19 -20.66 16.79
CA ALA A 328 39.70 -20.89 18.14
C ALA A 328 40.95 -20.04 18.47
N TYR A 329 41.84 -19.81 17.49
CA TYR A 329 42.97 -18.90 17.67
C TYR A 329 42.54 -17.43 17.77
N ALA A 330 41.53 -17.01 17.01
CA ALA A 330 40.99 -15.65 17.08
C ALA A 330 40.38 -15.35 18.46
N ASP A 331 39.71 -16.33 19.07
CA ASP A 331 39.25 -16.25 20.46
C ASP A 331 40.41 -16.04 21.44
N LEU A 332 41.45 -16.87 21.35
CA LEU A 332 42.66 -16.69 22.15
C LEU A 332 43.26 -15.28 21.98
N ASP A 333 43.34 -14.77 20.76
CA ASP A 333 43.89 -13.43 20.49
C ASP A 333 43.02 -12.32 21.06
N ALA A 334 41.70 -12.45 21.00
CA ALA A 334 40.75 -11.44 21.46
C ALA A 334 40.56 -11.42 22.98
N ASN A 335 40.51 -12.60 23.60
CA ASN A 335 39.99 -12.75 24.96
C ASN A 335 41.06 -13.12 26.00
N ALA A 336 42.16 -13.76 25.60
CA ALA A 336 43.08 -14.35 26.58
C ALA A 336 43.79 -13.32 27.46
N GLN A 337 44.11 -12.12 26.96
CA GLN A 337 44.72 -11.07 27.79
C GLN A 337 43.72 -10.43 28.76
N ASN A 338 42.46 -10.25 28.33
CA ASN A 338 41.40 -9.77 29.21
C ASN A 338 41.16 -10.76 30.34
N TYR A 339 41.10 -12.06 30.02
CA TYR A 339 41.00 -13.12 31.01
C TYR A 339 42.15 -13.07 32.03
N ALA A 340 43.40 -12.92 31.57
CA ALA A 340 44.56 -12.79 32.46
C ALA A 340 44.47 -11.53 33.34
N ASN A 341 43.97 -10.42 32.81
CA ASN A 341 43.79 -9.19 33.57
C ASN A 341 42.64 -9.28 34.58
N GLU A 342 41.58 -10.02 34.27
CA GLU A 342 40.43 -10.21 35.18
C GLU A 342 40.72 -11.21 36.29
N ASN A 343 41.40 -12.31 35.98
CA ASN A 343 41.60 -13.44 36.91
C ASN A 343 42.97 -13.41 37.60
N GLY A 344 43.94 -12.67 37.06
CA GLY A 344 45.28 -12.56 37.62
C GLY A 344 45.38 -11.62 38.81
N THR A 345 46.46 -11.77 39.57
CA THR A 345 46.79 -10.95 40.75
C THR A 345 48.06 -10.14 40.50
N CYS A 346 48.18 -8.94 41.10
CA CYS A 346 49.39 -8.13 41.04
C CYS A 346 50.22 -8.34 42.31
N SER A 347 51.46 -8.78 42.16
CA SER A 347 52.42 -9.00 43.24
C SER A 347 53.54 -7.96 43.17
N PHE A 348 53.90 -7.37 44.31
CA PHE A 348 54.90 -6.29 44.35
C PHE A 348 56.30 -6.81 43.99
N ILE A 349 56.95 -6.17 43.00
CA ILE A 349 58.32 -6.44 42.53
C ILE A 349 59.21 -5.22 42.78
N GLY A 350 59.72 -5.07 44.00
CA GLY A 350 60.90 -4.25 44.28
C GLY A 350 60.73 -3.10 45.28
N THR A 351 61.44 -3.23 46.40
CA THR A 351 61.97 -2.21 47.34
C THR A 351 61.12 -0.96 47.60
N SER A 352 60.49 -0.93 48.79
CA SER A 352 59.69 0.17 49.33
C SER A 352 60.49 1.49 49.42
N THR A 353 60.40 2.36 48.40
CA THR A 353 60.83 3.76 48.51
C THR A 353 59.59 4.65 48.59
N VAL A 354 59.22 5.12 49.79
CA VAL A 354 58.19 6.16 49.95
C VAL A 354 58.80 7.50 49.54
N THR A 355 58.26 8.13 48.50
CA THR A 355 58.78 9.39 47.97
C THR A 355 58.42 10.58 48.87
N LYS A 356 59.29 11.60 48.89
CA LYS A 356 59.16 12.82 49.72
C LYS A 356 57.83 13.56 49.54
N ASP A 357 57.19 13.41 48.37
CA ASP A 357 55.96 14.13 48.02
C ASP A 357 54.70 13.52 48.64
N PHE A 358 54.63 12.19 48.80
CA PHE A 358 53.51 11.51 49.48
C PHE A 358 53.43 11.86 50.97
N ILE A 359 54.57 12.15 51.60
CA ILE A 359 54.62 12.49 53.03
C ILE A 359 54.28 13.97 53.28
N ARG A 360 54.57 14.86 52.32
CA ARG A 360 54.20 16.28 52.40
C ARG A 360 52.68 16.53 52.37
N SER A 361 51.90 15.58 51.86
CA SER A 361 50.43 15.64 51.86
C SER A 361 49.76 15.17 53.16
N LEU A 362 50.51 14.67 54.14
CA LEU A 362 49.93 14.15 55.38
C LEU A 362 49.66 15.29 56.40
N PRO A 363 48.48 15.30 57.05
CA PRO A 363 48.12 16.32 58.06
C PRO A 363 48.87 16.12 59.37
N ARG A 364 49.26 17.21 60.05
CA ARG A 364 50.03 17.22 61.31
C ARG A 364 49.61 16.10 62.28
N GLY A 365 50.52 15.19 62.59
CA GLY A 365 50.26 14.08 63.49
C GLY A 365 51.54 13.34 63.92
N VAL A 366 51.36 12.34 64.78
CA VAL A 366 52.39 11.33 65.06
C VAL A 366 52.24 10.23 64.02
N TYR A 367 53.31 9.94 63.29
CA TYR A 367 53.33 8.84 62.33
C TYR A 367 54.11 7.68 62.92
N GLU A 368 53.51 6.49 62.82
CA GLU A 368 54.13 5.22 63.20
C GLU A 368 54.37 4.42 61.92
N GLY A 369 55.63 4.14 61.63
CA GLY A 369 56.03 3.20 60.59
C GLY A 369 56.39 1.87 61.23
N VAL A 370 55.88 0.76 60.68
CA VAL A 370 56.32 -0.59 61.04
C VAL A 370 57.02 -1.18 59.83
N TRP A 371 58.27 -1.57 60.00
CA TRP A 371 59.06 -2.20 58.94
C TRP A 371 59.44 -3.61 59.34
N THR A 372 59.35 -4.53 58.38
CA THR A 372 59.77 -5.92 58.55
C THR A 372 61.09 -6.12 57.82
N ILE A 373 62.11 -6.58 58.53
CA ILE A 373 63.37 -7.00 57.94
C ILE A 373 63.27 -8.51 57.70
N GLY A 374 63.55 -8.94 56.47
CA GLY A 374 63.54 -10.36 56.12
C GLY A 374 64.60 -11.16 56.91
N ASN A 375 64.46 -12.48 56.92
CA ASN A 375 65.40 -13.36 57.61
C ASN A 375 66.80 -13.40 56.97
N GLU A 376 66.91 -13.03 55.70
CA GLU A 376 68.15 -13.06 54.93
C GLU A 376 68.73 -11.65 54.83
N VAL A 377 69.79 -11.39 55.59
CA VAL A 377 70.58 -10.16 55.52
C VAL A 377 71.90 -10.49 54.82
N LYS A 378 72.17 -9.84 53.69
CA LYS A 378 73.46 -9.97 53.00
C LYS A 378 74.50 -9.08 53.67
N ARG A 379 75.76 -9.51 53.65
CA ARG A 379 76.91 -8.68 54.02
C ARG A 379 76.92 -7.42 53.14
N ASP A 380 77.27 -6.29 53.76
CA ASP A 380 77.37 -4.97 53.12
C ASP A 380 76.02 -4.34 52.70
N SER A 381 74.88 -5.00 53.00
CA SER A 381 73.56 -4.38 52.90
C SER A 381 73.48 -3.10 53.74
N ILE A 382 72.84 -2.07 53.19
CA ILE A 382 72.68 -0.78 53.88
C ILE A 382 71.22 -0.62 54.31
N PHE A 383 71.02 -0.49 55.62
CA PHE A 383 69.75 -0.14 56.23
C PHE A 383 69.81 1.30 56.71
N SER A 384 69.06 2.19 56.07
CA SER A 384 69.07 3.63 56.35
C SER A 384 67.69 4.09 56.79
N PHE A 385 67.66 4.85 57.89
CA PHE A 385 66.50 5.55 58.42
C PHE A 385 66.72 7.06 58.32
N ILE A 386 65.84 7.76 57.61
CA ILE A 386 65.92 9.21 57.42
C ILE A 386 64.72 9.88 58.07
N ALA A 387 65.00 10.79 59.00
CA ALA A 387 64.01 11.67 59.63
C ALA A 387 64.59 13.08 59.81
N TYR A 388 63.76 14.11 59.62
CA TYR A 388 64.16 15.52 59.70
C TYR A 388 65.36 15.90 58.81
N GLY A 389 65.58 15.20 57.70
CA GLY A 389 66.76 15.40 56.84
C GLY A 389 68.05 14.75 57.33
N VAL A 390 68.01 14.09 58.50
CA VAL A 390 69.14 13.38 59.09
C VAL A 390 69.02 11.88 58.80
N ASP A 391 70.13 11.30 58.37
CA ASP A 391 70.23 9.89 57.97
C ASP A 391 71.00 9.07 59.01
N VAL A 392 70.36 8.02 59.51
CA VAL A 392 70.94 7.02 60.40
C VAL A 392 71.07 5.71 59.65
N ARG A 393 72.31 5.27 59.43
CA ARG A 393 72.62 4.06 58.66
C ARG A 393 73.20 2.95 59.52
N TYR A 394 72.88 1.72 59.15
CA TYR A 394 73.54 0.50 59.57
C TYR A 394 74.03 -0.26 58.34
N PHE A 395 75.27 -0.72 58.41
CA PHE A 395 75.89 -1.57 57.39
C PHE A 395 75.96 -2.98 57.95
N ALA A 396 75.29 -3.92 57.28
CA ALA A 396 75.25 -5.30 57.72
C ALA A 396 76.63 -5.95 57.64
N GLN A 397 76.99 -6.63 58.71
CA GLN A 397 78.18 -7.46 58.80
C GLN A 397 77.88 -8.90 58.39
N GLU A 398 78.95 -9.65 58.15
CA GLU A 398 78.85 -11.06 57.80
C GLU A 398 78.26 -11.87 58.97
N GLY A 399 77.11 -12.51 58.74
CA GLY A 399 76.42 -13.32 59.74
C GLY A 399 75.32 -12.60 60.53
N ASP A 400 75.06 -11.32 60.27
CA ASP A 400 73.93 -10.62 60.88
C ASP A 400 72.60 -11.28 60.48
N THR A 401 71.71 -11.45 61.46
CA THR A 401 70.32 -11.82 61.20
C THR A 401 69.44 -10.58 61.09
N GLY A 402 68.22 -10.73 60.55
CA GLY A 402 67.24 -9.64 60.54
C GLY A 402 66.97 -9.03 61.92
N ALA A 403 67.07 -9.84 62.99
CA ALA A 403 66.87 -9.38 64.37
C ALA A 403 68.05 -8.52 64.87
N ASP A 404 69.29 -8.85 64.47
CA ASP A 404 70.48 -8.08 64.83
C ASP A 404 70.45 -6.69 64.20
N VAL A 405 70.02 -6.61 62.93
CA VAL A 405 69.83 -5.34 62.22
C VAL A 405 68.75 -4.48 62.89
N VAL A 406 67.61 -5.08 63.27
CA VAL A 406 66.54 -4.37 64.00
C VAL A 406 67.08 -3.78 65.30
N GLN A 407 67.81 -4.57 66.09
CA GLN A 407 68.33 -4.12 67.37
C GLN A 407 69.41 -3.03 67.21
N ALA A 408 70.27 -3.15 66.21
CA ALA A 408 71.28 -2.15 65.88
C ALA A 408 70.66 -0.81 65.48
N LEU A 409 69.61 -0.83 64.64
CA LEU A 409 68.89 0.37 64.23
C LEU A 409 68.13 1.03 65.39
N ILE A 410 67.46 0.24 66.24
CA ILE A 410 66.80 0.77 67.45
C ILE A 410 67.81 1.52 68.32
N THR A 411 68.97 0.91 68.52
CA THR A 411 70.06 1.50 69.32
C THR A 411 70.60 2.77 68.67
N ALA A 412 70.84 2.72 67.36
CA ALA A 412 71.37 3.84 66.59
C ALA A 412 70.42 5.03 66.57
N ILE A 413 69.11 4.82 66.49
CA ILE A 413 68.08 5.89 66.48
C ILE A 413 67.91 6.49 67.87
N ASN A 414 67.73 5.65 68.89
CA ASN A 414 67.38 6.11 70.24
C ASN A 414 68.54 6.79 70.97
N SER A 415 69.79 6.41 70.66
CA SER A 415 71.00 6.97 71.27
C SER A 415 71.30 8.40 70.83
N LYS A 416 70.71 8.87 69.71
CA LYS A 416 70.93 10.23 69.22
C LYS A 416 70.23 11.26 70.12
N THR A 417 70.91 12.39 70.32
CA THR A 417 70.41 13.50 71.13
C THR A 417 69.41 14.34 70.35
N LYS A 418 68.59 15.13 71.05
CA LYS A 418 67.68 16.09 70.42
C LYS A 418 68.41 17.06 69.49
N SER A 419 69.59 17.53 69.89
CA SER A 419 70.40 18.45 69.08
C SER A 419 70.86 17.82 67.77
N PHE A 420 71.11 16.51 67.75
CA PHE A 420 71.48 15.78 66.55
C PHE A 420 70.32 15.74 65.54
N TRP A 421 69.10 15.43 66.01
CA TRP A 421 67.92 15.39 65.12
C TRP A 421 67.45 16.77 64.64
N ASN A 422 67.84 17.84 65.33
CA ASN A 422 67.52 19.21 64.93
C ASN A 422 68.61 19.85 64.03
N SER A 423 69.69 19.15 63.67
CA SER A 423 70.77 19.74 62.85
C SER A 423 70.29 20.20 61.48
N ASP A 424 69.44 19.40 60.85
CA ASP A 424 68.92 19.64 59.49
C ASP A 424 67.39 19.81 59.48
N ASN A 425 66.80 19.97 60.66
CA ASN A 425 65.37 20.12 60.83
C ASN A 425 64.94 21.59 60.64
N GLN A 426 64.23 21.88 59.56
CA GLN A 426 63.66 23.21 59.30
C GLN A 426 62.66 23.67 60.37
N TYR A 427 62.13 22.76 61.20
CA TYR A 427 61.18 23.05 62.29
C TYR A 427 61.63 22.37 63.61
N PRO A 428 62.45 23.04 64.43
CA PRO A 428 63.08 22.43 65.60
C PRO A 428 62.07 21.87 66.61
N THR A 429 62.35 20.68 67.11
CA THR A 429 61.54 20.06 68.18
C THR A 429 61.83 20.72 69.54
N TYR A 430 60.77 20.99 70.31
CA TYR A 430 60.88 21.74 71.57
C TYR A 430 61.07 20.82 72.79
N SER A 431 60.69 19.53 72.69
CA SER A 431 60.77 18.55 73.76
C SER A 431 61.59 17.30 73.41
N ASN A 432 62.07 16.57 74.42
CA ASN A 432 62.71 15.27 74.23
C ASN A 432 61.72 14.17 73.79
N TYR A 433 60.42 14.40 73.93
CA TYR A 433 59.35 13.49 73.50
C TYR A 433 59.07 13.57 71.99
N ASP A 434 59.63 14.57 71.30
CA ASP A 434 59.39 14.81 69.88
C ASP A 434 60.50 14.23 68.98
N LYS A 435 61.58 13.67 69.56
CA LYS A 435 62.64 13.04 68.78
C LYS A 435 62.19 11.66 68.25
N PRO A 436 62.77 11.15 67.15
CA PRO A 436 62.46 9.81 66.66
C PRO A 436 62.73 8.77 67.74
N TYR A 437 61.77 7.86 67.93
CA TYR A 437 61.87 6.78 68.88
C TYR A 437 61.56 5.45 68.20
N ALA A 438 62.47 4.50 68.33
CA ALA A 438 62.38 3.17 67.75
C ALA A 438 62.17 2.11 68.83
N SER A 439 61.35 1.10 68.55
CA SER A 439 61.19 -0.08 69.39
C SER A 439 60.87 -1.31 68.56
N VAL A 440 61.05 -2.50 69.14
CA VAL A 440 60.54 -3.74 68.55
C VAL A 440 59.01 -3.62 68.47
N TYR A 441 58.43 -3.99 67.32
CA TYR A 441 56.99 -3.93 67.14
C TYR A 441 56.32 -5.18 67.72
N GLY A 442 55.60 -5.01 68.83
CA GLY A 442 54.96 -6.11 69.54
C GLY A 442 55.99 -7.11 70.08
N SER A 443 55.81 -8.39 69.77
CA SER A 443 56.71 -9.49 70.15
C SER A 443 57.58 -9.98 68.99
N ASP A 444 57.60 -9.30 67.85
CA ASP A 444 58.28 -9.74 66.63
C ASP A 444 59.66 -9.08 66.50
N PRO A 445 60.76 -9.82 66.73
CA PRO A 445 62.11 -9.24 66.74
C PRO A 445 62.60 -8.79 65.36
N LEU A 446 61.89 -9.16 64.29
CA LEU A 446 62.22 -8.77 62.91
C LEU A 446 61.50 -7.50 62.47
N LYS A 447 60.67 -6.93 63.35
CA LYS A 447 59.93 -5.71 63.06
C LYS A 447 60.36 -4.57 63.97
N ILE A 448 60.72 -3.46 63.33
CA ILE A 448 61.00 -2.19 64.00
C ILE A 448 59.79 -1.27 63.81
N SER A 449 59.29 -0.70 64.91
CA SER A 449 58.36 0.42 64.91
C SER A 449 59.12 1.69 65.24
N VAL A 450 58.92 2.75 64.44
CA VAL A 450 59.50 4.07 64.72
C VAL A 450 58.39 5.10 64.72
N LYS A 451 58.38 5.89 65.80
CA LYS A 451 57.48 7.01 66.01
C LYS A 451 58.24 8.31 65.82
N VAL A 452 57.67 9.22 65.02
CA VAL A 452 58.23 10.55 64.75
C VAL A 452 57.15 11.61 65.00
N GLY A 453 57.49 12.69 65.72
CA GLY A 453 56.57 13.78 66.02
C GLY A 453 56.74 14.98 65.07
N GLY A 454 55.65 15.46 64.45
CA GLY A 454 55.64 16.71 63.67
C GLY A 454 55.40 16.57 62.15
N THR A 455 55.65 17.63 61.38
CA THR A 455 55.49 17.68 59.91
C THR A 455 56.68 17.07 59.17
N SER A 456 56.99 15.82 59.50
CA SER A 456 58.27 15.20 59.17
C SER A 456 58.14 14.19 58.04
N SER A 457 59.12 14.17 57.13
CA SER A 457 59.34 13.07 56.20
C SER A 457 59.96 11.86 56.90
N LEU A 458 59.44 10.68 56.63
CA LEU A 458 59.93 9.39 57.14
C LEU A 458 60.32 8.54 55.93
N THR A 459 61.61 8.30 55.73
CA THR A 459 62.06 7.46 54.62
C THR A 459 62.97 6.38 55.17
N LEU A 460 62.61 5.12 54.94
CA LEU A 460 63.53 4.01 55.12
C LEU A 460 64.06 3.61 53.75
N VAL A 461 65.37 3.49 53.62
CA VAL A 461 66.03 2.95 52.43
C VAL A 461 66.70 1.65 52.84
N VAL A 462 66.27 0.55 52.22
CA VAL A 462 66.91 -0.75 52.37
C VAL A 462 67.51 -1.10 51.03
N ASN A 463 68.82 -0.90 50.90
CA ASN A 463 69.56 -1.32 49.72
C ASN A 463 70.20 -2.67 50.03
N ASN A 464 69.62 -3.72 49.45
CA ASN A 464 70.20 -5.07 49.44
C ASN A 464 71.07 -5.31 48.19
N ASP A 465 71.57 -4.24 47.59
CA ASP A 465 72.40 -4.29 46.38
C ASP A 465 73.82 -4.77 46.71
N VAL A 466 74.00 -6.09 46.61
CA VAL A 466 74.95 -6.68 45.67
C VAL A 466 74.23 -7.73 44.84
#